data_AF-A0AAV9KK59-F1
#
_entry.id   AF-A0AAV9KK59-F1
#
_cell.length_a   1.000
_cell.length_b   1.000
_cell.length_c   1.000
_cell.angle_alpha   90.00
_cell.angle_beta   90.00
_cell.angle_gamma   90.00
#
_symmetry.space_group_name_H-M   'P 1'
#
loop_
_entity.id
_entity.type
_entity.pdbx_description
1 polymer ?
#
loop_
_entity_poly.entity_id
_entity_poly.type
_entity_poly.pdbx_seq_one_letter_code
_entity_poly.pdbx_strand_id
1 'polypeptide(L)'
;MISLILLCTDYYGKREDIDWNTNVHFANTIFGEPLTFEKRDNIPHQIVESNQCGIYTCAFAEYVCQGDLNTLNSFFYSKNLQLRYGVLLWDYGKRKIDTDIVSERESNAKDRQLSQKRN
;
A
#
# COMPACT_ATOMS: atom_id res chain seq x y z
N MET A 1 9.15 -13.71 6.20
CA MET A 1 8.46 -13.64 7.51
C MET A 1 7.11 -12.93 7.44
N ILE A 2 6.96 -11.83 6.69
CA ILE A 2 5.68 -11.08 6.57
C ILE A 2 4.52 -11.97 6.08
N SER A 3 4.70 -12.77 5.04
CA SER A 3 3.62 -13.60 4.48
C SER A 3 3.06 -14.62 5.48
N LEU A 4 3.92 -15.20 6.33
CA LEU A 4 3.49 -16.15 7.35
C LEU A 4 2.70 -15.45 8.46
N ILE A 5 3.12 -14.24 8.87
CA ILE A 5 2.39 -13.47 9.89
C ILE A 5 0.99 -13.10 9.39
N LEU A 6 0.86 -12.67 8.13
CA LEU A 6 -0.43 -12.33 7.54
C LEU A 6 -1.37 -13.54 7.43
N LEU A 7 -0.82 -14.72 7.10
CA LEU A 7 -1.57 -15.97 7.09
C LEU A 7 -1.99 -16.39 8.51
N CYS A 8 -1.05 -16.43 9.47
CA CYS A 8 -1.31 -16.86 10.84
C CYS A 8 -2.26 -15.93 11.60
N THR A 9 -2.34 -14.65 11.21
CA THR A 9 -3.26 -13.68 11.83
C THR A 9 -4.64 -13.68 11.19
N ASP A 10 -4.87 -14.53 10.19
CA ASP A 10 -6.07 -14.53 9.35
C ASP A 10 -6.37 -13.13 8.79
N TYR A 11 -5.30 -12.38 8.48
CA TYR A 11 -5.43 -10.99 8.02
C TYR A 11 -6.28 -10.93 6.75
N TYR A 12 -6.02 -11.86 5.83
CA TYR A 12 -6.69 -11.92 4.54
C TYR A 12 -8.14 -12.39 4.63
N GLY A 13 -8.49 -13.29 5.57
CA GLY A 13 -9.88 -13.70 5.81
C GLY A 13 -10.74 -12.59 6.42
N LYS A 14 -10.11 -11.63 7.11
CA LYS A 14 -10.78 -10.48 7.75
C LYS A 14 -10.99 -9.28 6.81
N ARG A 15 -10.56 -9.36 5.56
CA ARG A 15 -10.66 -8.26 4.58
C ARG A 15 -11.88 -8.49 3.68
N GLU A 16 -12.99 -7.83 4.01
CA GLU A 16 -14.23 -7.86 3.20
C GLU A 16 -14.04 -7.26 1.79
N ASP A 17 -13.00 -6.47 1.58
CA ASP A 17 -12.65 -5.82 0.32
C ASP A 17 -11.76 -6.68 -0.59
N ILE A 18 -11.39 -7.89 -0.17
CA ILE A 18 -10.60 -8.83 -0.96
C ILE A 18 -11.47 -10.05 -1.28
N ASP A 19 -11.97 -10.14 -2.51
CA ASP A 19 -12.71 -11.31 -2.98
C ASP A 19 -11.73 -12.38 -3.50
N TRP A 20 -11.48 -13.38 -2.65
CA TRP A 20 -10.61 -14.51 -2.97
C TRP A 20 -11.17 -15.42 -4.07
N ASN A 21 -12.49 -15.51 -4.20
CA ASN A 21 -13.13 -16.47 -5.08
C ASN A 21 -13.34 -15.90 -6.50
N THR A 22 -13.52 -14.58 -6.64
CA THR A 22 -13.79 -13.97 -7.94
C THR A 22 -12.61 -13.20 -8.54
N ASN A 23 -11.61 -12.85 -7.73
CA ASN A 23 -10.45 -12.14 -8.25
C ASN A 23 -9.63 -13.08 -9.15
N VAL A 24 -9.42 -12.67 -10.41
CA VAL A 24 -8.70 -13.45 -11.43
C VAL A 24 -7.28 -13.88 -11.01
N HIS A 25 -6.67 -13.15 -10.07
CA HIS A 25 -5.34 -13.48 -9.53
C HIS A 25 -5.38 -14.58 -8.47
N PHE A 26 -6.53 -14.84 -7.84
CA PHE A 26 -6.68 -15.78 -6.73
C PHE A 26 -7.70 -16.90 -6.96
N ALA A 27 -8.57 -16.78 -7.96
CA ALA A 27 -9.68 -17.69 -8.24
C ALA A 27 -9.25 -19.15 -8.49
N ASN A 28 -7.97 -19.38 -8.82
CA ASN A 28 -7.41 -20.71 -9.07
C ASN A 28 -6.36 -21.14 -8.03
N THR A 29 -6.10 -20.34 -6.99
CA THR A 29 -5.16 -20.70 -5.91
C THR A 29 -5.91 -21.34 -4.75
N ILE A 30 -5.37 -22.43 -4.21
CA ILE A 30 -5.95 -23.09 -3.03
C ILE A 30 -5.71 -22.20 -1.81
N PHE A 31 -6.74 -22.00 -0.99
CA PHE A 31 -6.60 -21.27 0.26
C PHE A 31 -5.52 -21.92 1.15
N GLY A 32 -4.46 -21.16 1.47
CA GLY A 32 -3.32 -21.65 2.24
C GLY A 32 -2.11 -22.10 1.40
N GLU A 33 -2.21 -22.12 0.06
CA GLU A 33 -1.01 -22.25 -0.77
C GLU A 33 -0.11 -21.01 -0.64
N PRO A 34 1.21 -21.19 -0.55
CA PRO A 34 2.14 -20.08 -0.52
C PRO A 34 2.01 -19.23 -1.79
N LEU A 35 1.91 -17.91 -1.61
CA LEU A 35 1.98 -16.98 -2.73
C LEU A 35 3.33 -17.15 -3.45
N THR A 36 3.27 -17.25 -4.78
CA THR A 36 4.46 -17.19 -5.62
C THR A 36 5.08 -15.80 -5.49
N PHE A 37 6.34 -15.71 -5.10
CA PHE A 37 7.07 -14.45 -5.09
C PHE A 37 8.00 -14.40 -6.30
N GLU A 38 8.02 -13.27 -6.98
CA GLU A 38 8.97 -12.98 -8.05
C GLU A 38 9.96 -11.93 -7.53
N LYS A 39 11.25 -12.25 -7.60
CA LYS A 39 12.29 -11.26 -7.34
C LYS A 39 12.44 -10.39 -8.58
N ARG A 40 12.25 -9.08 -8.45
CA ARG A 40 12.55 -8.12 -9.51
C ARG A 40 13.99 -7.65 -9.39
N ASP A 41 14.78 -7.93 -10.42
CA ASP A 41 16.13 -7.39 -10.57
C ASP A 41 16.11 -5.99 -11.20
N ASN A 42 17.23 -5.27 -11.13
CA ASN A 42 17.40 -3.92 -11.68
C ASN A 42 16.48 -2.83 -11.10
N ILE A 43 15.97 -3.05 -9.88
CA ILE A 43 15.30 -2.01 -9.10
C ILE A 43 16.38 -1.15 -8.43
N PRO A 44 16.31 0.19 -8.51
CA PRO A 44 17.09 1.10 -7.67
C PRO A 44 17.05 0.70 -6.20
N HIS A 45 18.21 0.53 -5.58
CA HIS A 45 18.35 0.21 -4.17
C HIS A 45 19.01 1.38 -3.43
N GLN A 46 18.69 1.50 -2.15
CA GLN A 46 19.35 2.46 -1.28
C GLN A 46 20.85 2.16 -1.17
N ILE A 47 21.66 3.20 -1.03
CA ILE A 47 23.10 3.04 -0.80
C ILE A 47 23.31 2.45 0.61
N VAL A 48 24.34 1.62 0.75
CA VAL A 48 24.79 1.12 2.06
C VAL A 48 25.03 2.31 2.99
N GLU A 49 24.59 2.22 4.25
CA GLU A 49 24.61 3.31 5.26
C GLU A 49 23.63 4.48 5.03
N SER A 50 22.79 4.44 3.99
CA SER A 50 21.72 5.43 3.84
C SER A 50 20.47 5.05 4.65
N ASN A 51 19.85 6.04 5.30
CA ASN A 51 18.59 5.87 6.04
C ASN A 51 17.36 6.18 5.16
N GLN A 52 17.38 5.73 3.90
CA GLN A 52 16.38 6.12 2.88
C GLN A 52 15.37 5.00 2.57
N CYS A 53 15.33 3.93 3.37
CA CYS A 53 14.58 2.71 3.06
C CYS A 53 13.08 2.97 2.80
N GLY A 54 12.48 3.91 3.53
CA GLY A 54 11.08 4.31 3.34
C GLY A 54 10.83 4.91 1.95
N ILE A 55 11.74 5.74 1.45
CA ILE A 55 11.62 6.38 0.12
C ILE A 55 11.66 5.31 -0.98
N TYR A 56 12.61 4.38 -0.89
CA TYR A 56 12.73 3.29 -1.86
C TYR A 56 11.53 2.33 -1.79
N THR A 57 10.99 2.07 -0.59
CA THR A 57 9.79 1.26 -0.42
C THR A 57 8.56 1.94 -1.04
N CYS A 58 8.37 3.24 -0.80
CA CYS A 58 7.28 4.01 -1.39
C CYS A 58 7.38 4.07 -2.93
N ALA A 59 8.56 4.31 -3.47
CA ALA A 59 8.77 4.34 -4.91
C ALA A 59 8.54 2.98 -5.56
N PHE A 60 8.95 1.89 -4.90
CA PHE A 60 8.66 0.54 -5.36
C PHE A 60 7.15 0.24 -5.35
N ALA A 61 6.43 0.64 -4.30
CA ALA A 61 4.98 0.49 -4.24
C ALA A 61 4.27 1.29 -5.35
N GLU A 62 4.70 2.53 -5.60
CA GLU A 62 4.19 3.36 -6.70
C GLU A 62 4.39 2.69 -8.06
N TYR A 63 5.59 2.14 -8.29
CA TYR A 63 5.91 1.36 -9.49
C TYR A 63 4.98 0.14 -9.65
N VAL A 64 4.79 -0.66 -8.61
CA VAL A 64 3.91 -1.85 -8.67
C VAL A 64 2.47 -1.47 -8.97
N CYS A 65 1.98 -0.36 -8.41
CA CYS A 65 0.60 0.10 -8.62
C CYS A 65 0.37 0.72 -10.01
N GLN A 66 1.36 1.43 -10.56
CA GLN A 66 1.20 2.15 -11.83
C GLN A 66 1.70 1.35 -13.05
N GLY A 67 2.52 0.31 -12.83
CA GLY A 67 3.04 -0.56 -13.89
C GLY A 67 4.11 0.08 -14.78
N ASP A 68 4.58 1.30 -14.46
CA ASP A 68 5.50 2.05 -15.31
C ASP A 68 6.93 2.09 -14.73
N LEU A 69 7.84 1.32 -15.34
CA LEU A 69 9.29 1.29 -15.04
C LEU A 69 9.98 2.64 -15.28
N ASN A 70 9.39 3.54 -16.09
CA ASN A 70 9.99 4.84 -16.41
C ASN A 70 10.09 5.74 -15.18
N THR A 71 9.23 5.54 -14.17
CA THR A 71 9.31 6.25 -12.89
C THR A 71 10.59 5.90 -12.10
N LEU A 72 11.12 4.68 -12.24
CA LEU A 72 12.34 4.24 -11.58
C LEU A 72 13.61 4.62 -12.35
N ASN A 73 13.56 4.62 -13.69
CA ASN A 73 14.77 4.67 -14.52
C ASN A 73 15.22 6.09 -14.90
N SER A 74 14.30 7.06 -14.99
CA SER A 74 14.64 8.39 -15.51
C SER A 74 15.09 9.40 -14.44
N PHE A 75 14.68 9.25 -13.18
CA PHE A 75 14.89 10.31 -12.15
C PHE A 75 14.86 9.78 -10.71
N PHE A 76 15.58 8.71 -10.38
CA PHE A 76 15.70 8.27 -8.97
C PHE A 76 16.65 9.18 -8.15
N TYR A 77 16.36 10.48 -8.14
CA TYR A 77 16.97 11.42 -7.20
C TYR A 77 16.23 11.30 -5.87
N SER A 78 16.84 10.61 -4.91
CA SER A 78 16.24 10.35 -3.59
C SER A 78 15.75 11.62 -2.90
N LYS A 79 16.39 12.78 -3.13
CA LYS A 79 15.93 14.09 -2.65
C LYS A 79 14.58 14.53 -3.25
N ASN A 80 14.34 14.30 -4.54
CA ASN A 80 13.08 14.68 -5.18
C ASN A 80 11.94 13.80 -4.68
N LEU A 81 12.20 12.50 -4.53
CA LEU A 81 11.24 11.56 -3.94
C LEU A 81 10.96 11.89 -2.47
N GLN A 82 11.98 12.26 -1.70
CA GLN A 82 11.82 12.71 -0.31
C GLN A 82 10.91 13.93 -0.22
N LEU A 83 11.11 14.94 -1.08
CA LEU A 83 10.27 16.14 -1.12
C LEU A 83 8.83 15.78 -1.51
N ARG A 84 8.65 15.00 -2.58
CA ARG A 84 7.32 14.59 -3.06
C ARG A 84 6.55 13.82 -1.99
N TYR A 85 7.15 12.77 -1.44
CA TYR A 85 6.49 11.98 -0.40
C TYR A 85 6.32 12.76 0.90
N GLY A 86 7.26 13.63 1.25
CA GLY A 86 7.15 14.52 2.41
C GLY A 86 5.97 15.49 2.31
N VAL A 87 5.76 16.11 1.15
CA VAL A 87 4.62 16.99 0.89
C VAL A 87 3.30 16.22 0.96
N LEU A 88 3.24 15.03 0.37
CA LEU A 88 2.04 14.17 0.40
C LEU A 88 1.69 13.73 1.84
N LEU A 89 2.70 13.32 2.62
CA LEU A 89 2.53 12.95 4.03
C LEU A 89 2.07 14.13 4.88
N TRP A 90 2.64 15.30 4.67
CA TRP A 90 2.23 16.53 5.35
C TRP A 90 0.77 16.89 5.04
N ASP A 91 0.41 16.94 3.75
CA ASP A 91 -0.95 17.25 3.32
C ASP A 91 -1.97 16.24 3.87
N TYR A 92 -1.65 14.94 3.82
CA TYR A 92 -2.48 13.89 4.41
C TYR A 92 -2.64 14.06 5.92
N GLY A 93 -1.54 14.32 6.64
CA GLY A 93 -1.55 14.56 8.07
C GLY A 93 -2.40 15.78 8.45
N LYS A 94 -2.28 16.88 7.69
CA LYS A 94 -3.10 18.08 7.88
C LYS A 94 -4.58 17.80 7.64
N ARG A 95 -4.94 17.14 6.54
CA ARG A 95 -6.33 16.73 6.28
C ARG A 95 -6.89 15.84 7.38
N LYS A 96 -6.10 14.91 7.92
CA LYS A 96 -6.53 14.05 9.04
C LYS A 96 -6.82 14.85 10.31
N ILE A 97 -5.95 15.79 10.66
CA ILE A 97 -6.14 16.67 11.82
C ILE A 97 -7.39 17.53 11.62
N ASP A 98 -7.54 18.13 10.44
CA ASP A 98 -8.63 19.07 10.16
C ASP A 98 -10.00 18.37 10.08
N THR A 99 -10.04 17.08 9.75
CA THR A 99 -11.30 16.31 9.60
C THR A 99 -11.68 15.49 10.83
N ASP A 100 -10.84 15.42 11.88
CA ASP A 100 -11.04 14.58 13.07
C ASP A 100 -11.39 13.11 12.71
N ILE A 101 -10.81 12.61 11.61
CA ILE A 101 -10.96 11.23 11.16
C ILE A 101 -9.78 10.42 11.71
N VAL A 102 -10.06 9.61 12.76
CA VAL A 102 -9.05 8.81 13.45
C VAL A 102 -8.55 7.64 12.58
N SER A 103 -9.37 7.11 11.67
CA SER A 103 -8.92 6.18 10.61
C SER A 103 -9.92 6.02 9.45
N GLU A 104 -9.46 5.48 8.31
CA GLU A 104 -10.33 5.17 7.16
C GLU A 104 -11.46 4.18 7.49
N ARG A 105 -11.27 3.34 8.52
CA ARG A 105 -12.36 2.46 9.02
C ARG A 105 -13.46 3.27 9.70
N GLU A 106 -13.10 4.33 10.41
CA GLU A 106 -14.09 5.20 11.05
C GLU A 106 -14.77 6.14 10.06
N SER A 107 -14.07 6.63 9.04
CA SER A 107 -14.72 7.43 7.98
C SER A 107 -15.76 6.61 7.23
N ASN A 108 -15.41 5.39 6.81
CA ASN A 108 -16.34 4.50 6.12
C ASN A 108 -17.55 4.12 7.00
N ALA A 109 -17.35 4.00 8.32
CA ALA A 109 -18.44 3.78 9.26
C ALA A 109 -19.34 5.02 9.41
N LYS A 110 -18.76 6.22 9.52
CA LYS A 110 -19.51 7.50 9.60
C LYS A 110 -20.32 7.75 8.32
N ASP A 111 -19.73 7.53 7.14
CA ASP A 111 -20.41 7.71 5.85
C ASP A 111 -21.56 6.71 5.64
N ARG A 112 -21.37 5.44 6.04
CA ARG A 112 -22.46 4.44 6.06
C ARG A 112 -23.59 4.85 7.01
N GLN A 113 -23.28 5.37 8.20
CA GLN A 113 -24.29 5.85 9.16
C GLN A 113 -25.03 7.09 8.67
N LEU A 114 -24.34 8.03 8.02
CA LEU A 114 -24.95 9.22 7.42
C LEU A 114 -25.87 8.87 6.24
N SER A 115 -25.50 7.86 5.45
CA SER A 115 -26.30 7.37 4.32
C SER A 115 -27.56 6.64 4.78
N GLN A 116 -27.50 5.91 5.90
CA GLN A 116 -28.66 5.24 6.49
C GLN A 116 -29.65 6.19 7.18
N LYS A 117 -29.21 7.37 7.64
CA LYS A 117 -30.09 8.40 8.22
C LYS A 117 -30.84 9.25 7.20
N ARG A 118 -30.50 9.14 5.91
CA ARG A 118 -31.13 9.88 4.81
C ARG A 118 -32.19 9.07 4.05
N ASN A 119 -32.40 7.82 4.44
CA ASN A 119 -33.49 6.95 4.01
C ASN A 119 -34.47 6.75 5.17
#